data_AF-A0A533VEI8-F1
#
_entry.id   AF-A0A533VEI8-F1
#
_cell.length_a   1.000
_cell.length_b   1.000
_cell.length_c   1.000
_cell.angle_alpha   90.00
_cell.angle_beta   90.00
_cell.angle_gamma   90.00
#
_symmetry.space_group_name_H-M   'P 1'
#
loop_
_entity.id
_entity.type
_entity.pdbx_description
1 polymer ?
#
loop_
_entity_poly.entity_id
_entity_poly.type
_entity_poly.pdbx_seq_one_letter_code
_entity_poly.pdbx_strand_id
1 'polypeptide(L)'
;MPLSSKDLSIKAFAVDIDGTLTENGSGMIYLPAVSKMRFLEKIGYRVFFVTGRTSIEAYILSVFLGMTRVAVGENGGVVSNGPSDHTILGNKELC
;
A
#
# COMPACT_ATOMS: atom_id res chain seq x y z
N MET A 1 17.64 -19.59 -1.97
CA MET A 1 16.81 -20.44 -2.85
C MET A 1 15.55 -19.66 -3.19
N PRO A 2 15.18 -19.49 -4.47
CA PRO A 2 13.85 -18.98 -4.79
C PRO A 2 12.83 -20.05 -4.40
N LEU A 3 11.74 -19.66 -3.74
CA LEU A 3 10.66 -20.58 -3.44
C LEU A 3 10.09 -21.14 -4.76
N SER A 4 9.86 -22.45 -4.80
CA SER A 4 9.16 -23.13 -5.88
C SER A 4 7.77 -22.51 -6.05
N SER A 5 7.44 -22.11 -7.28
CA SER A 5 6.25 -21.34 -7.66
C SER A 5 4.90 -22.04 -7.41
N LYS A 6 4.90 -23.28 -6.90
CA LYS A 6 3.71 -24.13 -6.74
C LYS A 6 2.95 -24.01 -5.42
N ASP A 7 3.51 -23.45 -4.35
CA ASP A 7 2.86 -23.43 -3.01
C ASP A 7 2.55 -22.03 -2.45
N LEU A 8 2.73 -20.97 -3.24
CA LEU A 8 2.46 -19.59 -2.81
C LEU A 8 1.09 -19.13 -3.35
N SER A 9 0.04 -19.39 -2.55
CA SER A 9 -1.33 -18.95 -2.84
C SER A 9 -1.47 -17.42 -2.77
N ILE A 10 -0.71 -16.77 -1.88
CA ILE A 10 -0.74 -15.32 -1.68
C ILE A 10 -0.02 -14.63 -2.84
N LYS A 11 -0.69 -13.65 -3.46
CA LYS A 11 -0.15 -12.86 -4.58
C LYS A 11 0.21 -11.42 -4.23
N ALA A 12 -0.37 -10.90 -3.14
CA ALA A 12 -0.16 -9.54 -2.70
C ALA A 12 -0.63 -9.36 -1.25
N PHE A 13 -0.17 -8.28 -0.62
CA PHE A 13 -0.61 -7.79 0.67
C PHE A 13 -1.19 -6.39 0.49
N ALA A 14 -2.39 -6.17 1.00
CA ALA A 14 -2.99 -4.85 1.14
C ALA A 14 -2.81 -4.39 2.59
N VAL A 15 -2.23 -3.21 2.79
CA VAL A 15 -1.85 -2.71 4.11
C VAL A 15 -2.44 -1.33 4.32
N ASP A 16 -3.23 -1.20 5.37
CA ASP A 16 -3.74 0.11 5.81
C ASP A 16 -2.65 0.91 6.57
N ILE A 17 -2.86 2.22 6.67
CA ILE A 17 -1.89 3.16 7.24
C ILE A 17 -2.27 3.53 8.68
N ASP A 18 -3.36 4.26 8.89
CA ASP A 18 -3.70 4.82 10.19
C ASP A 18 -4.25 3.75 11.14
N GLY A 19 -3.62 3.59 12.30
CA GLY A 19 -3.98 2.54 13.26
C GLY A 19 -3.53 1.12 12.85
N THR A 20 -2.91 0.98 11.67
CA THR A 20 -2.32 -0.28 11.18
C THR A 20 -0.80 -0.20 11.07
N LEU A 21 -0.27 0.72 10.26
CA LEU A 21 1.17 0.95 10.09
C LEU A 21 1.72 1.99 11.08
N THR A 22 0.87 2.89 11.56
CA THR A 22 1.27 3.98 12.46
C THR A 22 1.25 3.54 13.92
N GLU A 23 2.23 3.97 14.73
CA GLU A 23 2.35 3.57 16.14
C GLU A 23 1.25 4.16 17.05
N ASN A 24 0.91 5.46 16.88
CA ASN A 24 0.21 6.22 17.93
C ASN A 24 -0.89 7.17 17.41
N GLY A 25 -1.43 6.94 16.21
CA GLY A 25 -2.49 7.77 15.62
C GLY A 25 -2.07 9.18 15.16
N SER A 26 -0.83 9.61 15.45
CA SER A 26 -0.25 10.88 14.99
C SER A 26 0.42 10.80 13.61
N GLY A 27 0.30 9.66 12.90
CA GLY A 27 0.92 9.44 11.60
C GLY A 27 2.37 8.94 11.63
N MET A 28 2.96 8.72 12.82
CA MET A 28 4.32 8.17 12.94
C MET A 28 4.35 6.69 12.50
N ILE A 29 5.17 6.38 11.50
CA ILE A 29 5.30 5.03 10.92
C ILE A 29 6.15 4.12 11.82
N TYR A 30 5.67 2.90 12.06
CA TYR A 30 6.44 1.87 12.73
C TYR A 30 7.52 1.27 11.81
N LEU A 31 8.76 1.74 11.93
CA LEU A 31 9.87 1.34 11.04
C LEU A 31 10.16 -0.18 10.99
N PRO A 32 10.03 -0.95 12.09
CA PRO A 32 10.17 -2.41 12.01
C PRO A 32 9.16 -3.07 11.07
N ALA A 33 7.91 -2.58 10.98
CA ALA A 33 6.93 -3.08 10.01
C ALA A 33 7.37 -2.81 8.57
N VAL A 34 7.91 -1.61 8.29
CA VAL A 34 8.48 -1.27 6.98
C VAL A 34 9.59 -2.24 6.58
N SER A 35 10.48 -2.59 7.51
CA SER A 35 11.55 -3.57 7.27
C SER A 35 11.00 -4.94 6.85
N LYS A 36 9.92 -5.41 7.48
CA LYS A 36 9.26 -6.67 7.12
C LYS A 36 8.57 -6.60 5.76
N MET A 37 7.89 -5.50 5.45
CA MET A 37 7.25 -5.33 4.15
C MET A 37 8.27 -5.25 3.01
N ARG A 38 9.42 -4.58 3.22
CA ARG A 38 10.54 -4.60 2.27
C ARG A 38 11.08 -6.00 2.03
N PHE A 39 11.10 -6.84 3.07
CA PHE A 39 11.47 -8.24 2.91
C PHE A 39 10.45 -9.00 2.05
N LEU A 40 9.14 -8.76 2.21
CA LEU A 40 8.09 -9.34 1.37
C LEU A 40 8.25 -8.95 -0.10
N GLU A 41 8.49 -7.67 -0.39
CA GLU A 41 8.82 -7.16 -1.72
C GLU A 41 10.06 -7.85 -2.31
N LYS A 42 11.13 -7.96 -1.51
CA LYS A 42 12.40 -8.59 -1.93
C LYS A 42 12.24 -10.06 -2.31
N ILE A 43 11.32 -10.80 -1.68
CA ILE A 43 11.06 -12.21 -1.98
C ILE A 43 9.98 -12.41 -3.06
N GLY A 44 9.49 -11.32 -3.68
CA GLY A 44 8.64 -11.37 -4.87
C GLY A 44 7.15 -11.19 -4.62
N TYR A 45 6.73 -10.84 -3.40
CA TYR A 45 5.36 -10.41 -3.15
C TYR A 45 5.17 -8.93 -3.49
N ARG A 46 3.93 -8.54 -3.74
CA ARG A 46 3.56 -7.13 -3.89
C ARG A 46 2.90 -6.63 -2.60
N VAL A 47 3.30 -5.46 -2.12
CA VAL A 47 2.72 -4.80 -0.97
C VAL A 47 2.13 -3.46 -1.42
N PHE A 48 0.83 -3.30 -1.27
CA PHE A 48 0.08 -2.11 -1.66
C PHE A 48 -0.43 -1.38 -0.42
N PHE A 49 -0.31 -0.06 -0.39
CA PHE A 49 -1.00 0.74 0.61
C PHE A 49 -2.46 0.97 0.19
N VAL A 50 -3.38 0.68 1.09
CA VAL A 50 -4.83 0.79 0.90
C VAL A 50 -5.42 1.48 2.12
N THR A 51 -5.90 2.71 1.97
CA THR A 51 -6.22 3.57 3.12
C THR A 51 -7.40 4.50 2.85
N GLY A 52 -7.97 5.06 3.92
CA GLY A 52 -8.93 6.15 3.86
C GLY A 52 -8.29 7.52 3.56
N ARG A 53 -6.98 7.65 3.73
CA ARG A 53 -6.22 8.85 3.33
C ARG A 53 -6.23 9.05 1.82
N THR A 54 -5.67 10.18 1.38
CA THR A 54 -5.58 10.46 -0.05
C THR A 54 -4.68 9.44 -0.76
N SER A 55 -5.08 9.01 -1.96
CA SER A 55 -4.29 8.06 -2.74
C SER A 55 -2.91 8.61 -3.11
N ILE A 56 -2.77 9.94 -3.19
CA ILE A 56 -1.50 10.63 -3.44
C ILE A 56 -0.54 10.47 -2.25
N GLU A 57 -0.99 10.71 -1.01
CA GLU A 57 -0.17 10.49 0.18
C GLU A 57 0.31 9.04 0.29
N ALA A 58 -0.61 8.09 0.06
CA ALA A 58 -0.30 6.67 0.08
C ALA A 58 0.68 6.28 -1.04
N TYR A 59 0.53 6.83 -2.24
CA TYR A 59 1.45 6.60 -3.35
C TYR A 59 2.86 7.13 -3.03
N ILE A 60 2.97 8.35 -2.52
CA ILE A 60 4.25 8.95 -2.12
C ILE A 60 4.94 8.08 -1.06
N LEU A 61 4.20 7.62 -0.05
CA LEU A 61 4.73 6.70 0.95
C LEU A 61 5.19 5.38 0.33
N SER A 62 4.44 4.81 -0.62
CA SER A 62 4.85 3.57 -1.30
C SER A 62 6.23 3.71 -1.97
N VAL A 63 6.49 4.86 -2.59
CA VAL A 63 7.76 5.17 -3.25
C VAL A 63 8.90 5.27 -2.24
N PHE A 64 8.73 6.10 -1.19
CA PHE A 64 9.80 6.36 -0.22
C PHE A 64 10.04 5.19 0.75
N LEU A 65 9.01 4.40 1.04
CA LEU A 65 9.14 3.22 1.89
C LEU A 65 9.59 1.98 1.12
N GLY A 66 9.58 2.00 -0.22
CA GLY A 66 10.05 0.89 -1.06
C GLY A 66 9.04 -0.25 -1.16
N MET A 67 7.76 0.09 -1.26
CA MET A 67 6.66 -0.83 -1.55
C MET A 67 6.34 -0.83 -3.05
N THR A 68 5.36 -1.63 -3.46
CA THR A 68 4.83 -1.59 -4.82
C THR A 68 4.28 -0.19 -5.09
N ARG A 69 4.70 0.43 -6.21
CA ARG A 69 4.39 1.82 -6.57
C ARG A 69 2.98 1.97 -7.15
N VAL A 70 2.01 1.52 -6.39
CA VAL A 70 0.57 1.68 -6.62
C VAL A 70 -0.06 1.84 -5.25
N ALA A 71 -1.00 2.78 -5.12
CA ALA A 71 -1.71 2.97 -3.87
C ALA A 71 -3.21 3.16 -4.11
N VAL A 72 -3.99 2.74 -3.13
CA VAL A 72 -5.44 2.90 -3.10
C VAL A 72 -5.79 3.82 -1.95
N GLY A 73 -6.48 4.91 -2.24
CA GLY A 73 -6.88 5.91 -1.26
C GLY A 73 -8.37 6.17 -1.29
N GLU A 74 -8.81 7.18 -0.53
CA GLU A 74 -10.20 7.64 -0.49
C GLU A 74 -11.16 6.49 -0.17
N ASN A 75 -10.76 5.60 0.74
CA ASN A 75 -11.48 4.37 1.11
C ASN A 75 -11.77 3.44 -0.08
N GLY A 76 -10.86 3.38 -1.06
CA GLY A 76 -11.05 2.60 -2.29
C GLY A 76 -11.56 3.42 -3.47
N GLY A 77 -11.86 4.70 -3.28
CA GLY A 77 -12.41 5.57 -4.32
C GLY A 77 -11.42 5.98 -5.40
N VAL A 78 -10.11 5.90 -5.17
CA VAL A 78 -9.09 6.26 -6.17
C VAL A 78 -7.91 5.29 -6.12
N VAL A 79 -7.41 4.91 -7.29
CA VAL A 79 -6.15 4.16 -7.46
C VAL A 79 -5.12 5.06 -8.12
N SER A 80 -3.94 5.19 -7.49
CA SER A 80 -2.82 5.98 -7.98
C SER A 80 -1.69 5.07 -8.45
N ASN A 81 -1.30 5.16 -9.73
CA ASN A 81 -0.17 4.44 -10.31
C ASN A 81 1.06 5.35 -10.54
N GLY A 82 0.89 6.65 -10.32
CA GLY A 82 1.91 7.66 -10.53
C GLY A 82 1.55 8.98 -9.84
N PRO A 83 2.47 9.96 -9.79
CA PRO A 83 2.21 11.29 -9.20
C PRO A 83 1.08 12.08 -9.90
N SER A 84 0.73 11.71 -11.12
CA SER A 84 -0.33 12.35 -11.92
C SER A 84 -1.17 11.33 -12.68
N ASP A 85 -1.06 10.04 -12.31
CA ASP A 85 -1.82 8.94 -12.92
C ASP A 85 -2.76 8.35 -11.86
N HIS A 86 -4.01 8.75 -11.96
CA HIS A 86 -5.07 8.46 -10.99
C HIS A 86 -6.31 7.96 -11.71
N THR A 87 -6.79 6.79 -11.29
CA THR A 87 -8.08 6.23 -11.70
C THR A 87 -9.10 6.48 -10.61
N ILE A 88 -10.10 7.31 -10.88
CA ILE A 88 -11.21 7.56 -9.96
C ILE A 88 -12.27 6.49 -10.17
N LEU A 89 -12.61 5.78 -9.09
CA LEU A 89 -13.63 4.73 -9.03
C LEU A 89 -14.86 5.16 -8.21
N GLY A 90 -14.64 6.01 -7.20
CA GLY A 90 -15.70 6.51 -6.33
C GLY A 90 -16.54 7.59 -7.00
N ASN A 91 -17.82 7.65 -6.62
CA ASN A 91 -18.73 8.71 -7.03
C ASN A 91 -19.45 9.28 -5.79
N LYS A 92 -19.22 10.57 -5.50
CA LYS A 92 -19.82 11.28 -4.36
C LYS A 92 -21.33 11.49 -4.50
N GLU A 93 -21.88 11.40 -5.70
CA GLU A 93 -23.33 11.52 -5.91
C GLU A 93 -24.08 10.23 -5.53
N LEU A 94 -23.36 9.10 -5.44
CA LEU A 94 -23.92 7.78 -5.13
C LEU A 94 -23.65 7.31 -3.70
N CYS A 95 -22.83 8.03 -2.92
CA CYS A 95 -22.29 7.59 -1.63
C CYS A 95 -22.24 8.73 -0.61
#